data_AF-A0A3E0WI81-F1
#
_entry.id   AF-A0A3E0WI81-F1
#
_cell.length_a   1.000
_cell.length_b   1.000
_cell.length_c   1.000
_cell.angle_alpha   90.00
_cell.angle_beta   90.00
_cell.angle_gamma   90.00
#
_symmetry.space_group_name_H-M   'P 1'
#
loop_
_entity.id
_entity.type
_entity.pdbx_description
1 polymer ?
#
loop_
_entity_poly.entity_id
_entity_poly.type
_entity_poly.pdbx_seq_one_letter_code
_entity_poly.pdbx_strand_id
1 'polypeptide(L)'
;MNIAHRLILALLVVAPLVGCDGHGHAHDTHRADAHEHHLESLTAWGEELEAYVQYQPPVAGKPQHWYAQLTWLESHTPVPTGTLVLRFDSEEAGVSEHRLEAAAHENTFKAEVVLPREGKYRLTLLHTLDEAVRTFELGTVSVFGVSSKHDHDHDDKDLIFFPKAQQWRMPFATAAVRTQLIAPQLTAPARLEPVPERHARVVMPAAGVVTTVENGSWPRPGTSVSAGEVLARIVSIAGAGDVSQLRLETVQARERLQLAERELERVRALHEQGVVPERRLQEARAEHTMARETLERAQARLARLTGSARASGDAVDLRAPIDGVVVDSAVTPGEAGDAGMLLFTIIDDRRLWLRAHLYHADLHRLTLTQQPTLRLPDGGFRALEQTQPSFVVRQADATSGTVAVIFEIDNADGDLIAGTAASIGFQAGAAESRPVVPAAAIVDDDGVAVVIVQVGGEWFERRVVRTGVRAEGRVAILDGLAPGERVVVRGAYPVLLAARDTSAEVGHSH
;
A
#
# COMPACT_ATOMS: atom_id res chain seq x y z
N MET A 1 -0.66 0.89 52.41
CA MET A 1 0.23 1.87 53.09
C MET A 1 0.45 3.02 52.12
N ASN A 2 0.14 4.30 52.35
CA ASN A 2 -0.61 5.09 53.33
C ASN A 2 -0.94 6.39 52.55
N ILE A 3 -2.20 6.81 52.38
CA ILE A 3 -2.99 7.65 53.29
C ILE A 3 -2.30 8.98 53.66
N ALA A 4 -2.88 10.10 53.22
CA ALA A 4 -3.13 11.32 54.00
C ALA A 4 -3.96 12.30 53.12
N HIS A 5 -5.29 12.31 53.15
CA HIS A 5 -6.16 13.01 54.11
C HIS A 5 -5.78 14.48 54.36
N ARG A 6 -6.66 15.40 53.96
CA ARG A 6 -7.07 16.58 54.76
C ARG A 6 -8.43 17.10 54.27
N LEU A 7 -9.45 16.85 55.10
CA LEU A 7 -10.67 17.64 55.23
C LEU A 7 -10.32 19.12 55.46
N ILE A 8 -11.25 20.04 55.14
CA ILE A 8 -11.80 21.03 56.10
C ILE A 8 -12.89 21.90 55.42
N LEU A 9 -14.09 21.78 55.98
CA LEU A 9 -15.07 22.82 56.36
C LEU A 9 -15.99 23.48 55.31
N ALA A 10 -17.27 23.15 55.50
CA ALA A 10 -18.44 23.85 55.05
C ALA A 10 -18.56 25.25 55.67
N LEU A 11 -19.10 26.20 54.90
CA LEU A 11 -19.73 27.41 55.44
C LEU A 11 -21.10 27.59 54.77
N LEU A 12 -22.13 27.22 55.52
CA LEU A 12 -23.54 27.42 55.22
C LEU A 12 -23.92 28.80 55.75
N VAL A 13 -24.31 29.73 54.87
CA VAL A 13 -24.83 31.05 55.26
C VAL A 13 -26.34 31.04 55.04
N VAL A 14 -27.08 31.14 56.15
CA VAL A 14 -28.53 31.36 56.23
C VAL A 14 -28.73 32.72 56.89
N ALA A 15 -29.52 33.60 56.26
CA ALA A 15 -30.42 34.61 56.86
C ALA A 15 -30.88 35.62 55.77
N PRO A 16 -31.93 36.44 55.99
CA PRO A 16 -33.32 36.07 56.23
C PRO A 16 -34.30 36.82 55.28
N LEU A 17 -35.56 36.39 55.33
CA LEU A 17 -36.74 37.07 54.76
C LEU A 17 -36.91 38.49 55.32
N VAL A 18 -37.10 39.47 54.44
CA VAL A 18 -37.79 40.75 54.70
C VAL A 18 -38.73 41.01 53.53
N GLY A 19 -40.03 41.10 53.81
CA GLY A 19 -41.03 41.60 52.87
C GLY A 19 -41.19 43.12 52.99
N CYS A 20 -41.70 43.74 51.93
CA CYS A 20 -42.77 44.74 51.97
C CYS A 20 -43.23 45.10 50.54
N ASP A 21 -44.55 45.27 50.43
CA ASP A 21 -45.29 46.18 49.57
C ASP A 21 -45.17 46.12 48.03
N GLY A 22 -46.14 45.43 47.43
CA GLY A 22 -47.32 46.10 46.86
C GLY A 22 -47.08 47.33 45.98
N HIS A 23 -46.81 47.11 44.69
CA HIS A 23 -47.17 48.04 43.61
C HIS A 23 -47.81 47.28 42.46
N GLY A 24 -49.08 47.62 42.19
CA GLY A 24 -49.81 47.12 41.05
C GLY A 24 -49.37 47.82 39.78
N HIS A 25 -49.10 47.04 38.73
CA HIS A 25 -49.29 47.48 37.36
C HIS A 25 -49.88 46.32 36.56
N ALA A 26 -51.02 46.61 35.93
CA ALA A 26 -51.62 45.79 34.92
C ALA A 26 -50.66 45.63 33.74
N HIS A 27 -50.49 44.39 33.26
CA HIS A 27 -50.03 44.13 31.91
C HIS A 27 -50.93 43.07 31.31
N ASP A 28 -51.94 43.54 30.58
CA ASP A 28 -52.34 42.88 29.34
C ASP A 28 -51.11 42.83 28.45
N THR A 29 -50.62 41.63 28.15
CA THR A 29 -50.17 41.27 26.81
C THR A 29 -50.34 39.78 26.64
N HIS A 30 -51.16 39.43 25.67
CA HIS A 30 -51.18 38.12 25.04
C HIS A 30 -49.75 37.63 24.80
N ARG A 31 -49.32 36.63 25.57
CA ARG A 31 -48.22 35.77 25.17
C ARG A 31 -48.78 34.89 24.05
N ALA A 32 -48.74 35.41 22.83
CA ALA A 32 -48.87 34.57 21.65
C ALA A 32 -47.74 33.54 21.75
N ASP A 33 -48.12 32.28 21.93
CA ASP A 33 -47.23 31.15 21.82
C ASP A 33 -46.49 31.27 20.47
N ALA A 34 -45.20 31.61 20.54
CA ALA A 34 -44.31 31.48 19.42
C ALA A 34 -44.12 29.97 19.22
N HIS A 35 -44.99 29.38 18.40
CA HIS A 35 -44.73 28.09 17.80
C HIS A 35 -43.40 28.21 17.07
N GLU A 36 -42.34 27.62 17.61
CA GLU A 36 -41.14 27.31 16.84
C GLU A 36 -41.59 26.49 15.64
N HIS A 37 -41.57 27.10 14.46
CA HIS A 37 -41.98 26.43 13.23
C HIS A 37 -40.91 25.39 12.88
N HIS A 38 -41.14 24.13 13.28
CA HIS A 38 -40.30 23.00 12.88
C HIS A 38 -40.23 22.94 11.35
N LEU A 39 -39.03 23.02 10.80
CA LEU A 39 -38.77 22.81 9.38
C LEU A 39 -38.71 21.30 9.11
N GLU A 40 -39.46 20.85 8.10
CA GLU A 40 -39.24 19.53 7.51
C GLU A 40 -38.05 19.58 6.55
N SER A 41 -37.46 18.43 6.27
CA SER A 41 -36.33 18.34 5.36
C SER A 41 -36.40 17.14 4.42
N LEU A 42 -35.96 17.33 3.18
CA LEU A 42 -35.86 16.31 2.16
C LEU A 42 -34.45 16.31 1.58
N THR A 43 -33.92 15.12 1.31
CA THR A 43 -32.57 14.95 0.75
C THR A 43 -32.63 14.03 -0.45
N ALA A 44 -31.92 14.41 -1.51
CA ALA A 44 -31.74 13.58 -2.69
C ALA A 44 -30.27 13.59 -3.12
N TRP A 45 -29.80 12.47 -3.65
CA TRP A 45 -28.43 12.31 -4.12
C TRP A 45 -28.42 12.08 -5.62
N GLY A 46 -27.69 12.93 -6.34
CA GLY A 46 -27.29 12.69 -7.72
C GLY A 46 -25.91 12.01 -7.80
N GLU A 47 -25.33 11.96 -8.99
CA GLU A 47 -24.00 11.39 -9.20
C GLU A 47 -22.89 12.24 -8.56
N GLU A 48 -22.99 13.56 -8.67
CA GLU A 48 -21.96 14.52 -8.24
C GLU A 48 -22.38 15.38 -7.04
N LEU A 49 -23.68 15.50 -6.80
CA LEU A 49 -24.25 16.48 -5.88
C LEU A 49 -25.25 15.83 -4.92
N GLU A 50 -25.28 16.33 -3.71
CA GLU A 50 -26.38 16.17 -2.77
C GLU A 50 -27.24 17.42 -2.80
N ALA A 51 -28.56 17.24 -2.87
CA ALA A 51 -29.56 18.29 -2.70
C ALA A 51 -30.27 18.12 -1.36
N TYR A 52 -30.21 19.15 -0.53
CA TYR A 52 -30.89 19.22 0.77
C TYR A 52 -31.88 20.38 0.75
N VAL A 53 -33.16 20.09 0.99
CA VAL A 53 -34.24 21.08 0.95
C VAL A 53 -34.96 21.09 2.29
N GLN A 54 -35.13 22.26 2.87
CA GLN A 54 -35.87 22.49 4.10
C GLN A 54 -37.09 23.38 3.82
N TYR A 55 -38.21 23.09 4.48
CA TYR A 55 -39.44 23.85 4.28
C TYR A 55 -40.34 23.80 5.50
N GLN A 56 -41.19 24.80 5.64
CA GLN A 56 -42.31 24.75 6.59
C GLN A 56 -43.45 23.92 5.99
N PRO A 57 -44.09 23.02 6.75
CA PRO A 57 -45.22 22.22 6.27
C PRO A 57 -46.24 23.09 5.50
N PRO A 58 -46.45 22.84 4.19
CA PRO A 58 -47.14 23.81 3.36
C PRO A 58 -48.64 23.85 3.61
N VAL A 59 -49.21 25.05 3.69
CA VAL A 59 -50.65 25.28 3.83
C VAL A 59 -51.20 25.90 2.54
N ALA A 60 -52.27 25.33 2.01
CA ALA A 60 -52.86 25.77 0.76
C ALA A 60 -53.21 27.26 0.78
N GLY A 61 -52.79 27.99 -0.25
CA GLY A 61 -53.03 29.42 -0.44
C GLY A 61 -52.20 30.36 0.43
N LYS A 62 -51.30 29.84 1.28
CA LYS A 62 -50.39 30.67 2.10
C LYS A 62 -48.97 30.66 1.55
N PRO A 63 -48.25 31.80 1.63
CA PRO A 63 -46.82 31.83 1.31
C PRO A 63 -46.03 31.00 2.31
N GLN A 64 -45.13 30.16 1.80
CA GLN A 64 -44.25 29.31 2.60
C GLN A 64 -42.80 29.44 2.15
N HIS A 65 -41.90 29.42 3.13
CA HIS A 65 -40.47 29.55 2.88
C HIS A 65 -39.84 28.19 2.60
N TRP A 66 -39.06 28.14 1.52
CA TRP A 66 -38.29 26.99 1.10
C TRP A 66 -36.81 27.37 1.05
N TYR A 67 -35.96 26.49 1.54
CA TYR A 67 -34.51 26.63 1.55
C TYR A 67 -33.90 25.43 0.86
N ALA A 68 -32.94 25.64 -0.03
CA ALA A 68 -32.21 24.57 -0.69
C ALA A 68 -30.71 24.81 -0.60
N GLN A 69 -29.97 23.75 -0.30
CA GLN A 69 -28.53 23.72 -0.25
C GLN A 69 -28.04 22.57 -1.13
N LEU A 70 -26.97 22.83 -1.87
CA LEU A 70 -26.31 21.81 -2.68
C LEU A 70 -24.89 21.56 -2.15
N THR A 71 -24.46 20.31 -2.15
CA THR A 71 -23.10 19.91 -1.74
C THR A 71 -22.44 19.04 -2.81
N TRP A 72 -21.22 19.37 -3.21
CA TRP A 72 -20.38 18.52 -4.06
C TRP A 72 -19.97 17.25 -3.31
N LEU A 73 -20.29 16.07 -3.83
CA LEU A 73 -20.04 14.80 -3.14
C LEU A 73 -18.55 14.44 -3.06
N GLU A 74 -17.74 14.86 -4.04
CA GLU A 74 -16.30 14.58 -4.07
C GLU A 74 -15.52 15.40 -3.04
N SER A 75 -15.75 16.72 -3.01
CA SER A 75 -15.06 17.65 -2.12
C SER A 75 -15.79 17.89 -0.79
N HIS A 76 -17.06 17.52 -0.72
CA HIS A 76 -17.99 17.83 0.37
C HIS A 76 -18.12 19.33 0.69
N THR A 77 -18.00 20.18 -0.34
CA THR A 77 -18.11 21.65 -0.23
C THR A 77 -19.46 22.15 -0.75
N PRO A 78 -19.97 23.29 -0.24
CA PRO A 78 -21.21 23.88 -0.74
C PRO A 78 -21.07 24.32 -2.20
N VAL A 79 -22.20 24.33 -2.93
CA VAL A 79 -22.29 24.96 -4.26
C VAL A 79 -22.77 26.41 -4.11
N PRO A 80 -21.94 27.44 -4.37
CA PRO A 80 -22.31 28.82 -4.12
C PRO A 80 -23.07 29.48 -5.28
N THR A 81 -23.04 28.90 -6.47
CA THR A 81 -23.54 29.49 -7.72
C THR A 81 -24.42 28.51 -8.49
N GLY A 82 -25.25 29.03 -9.38
CA GLY A 82 -26.17 28.24 -10.21
C GLY A 82 -27.60 28.78 -10.13
N THR A 83 -28.47 28.20 -10.95
CA THR A 83 -29.92 28.44 -10.87
C THR A 83 -30.58 27.23 -10.26
N LEU A 84 -31.38 27.44 -9.21
CA LEU A 84 -32.24 26.41 -8.62
C LEU A 84 -33.71 26.70 -8.93
N VAL A 85 -34.44 25.67 -9.33
CA VAL A 85 -35.89 25.71 -9.56
C VAL A 85 -36.53 24.53 -8.84
N LEU A 86 -37.48 24.81 -7.93
CA LEU A 86 -38.37 23.80 -7.37
C LEU A 86 -39.57 23.63 -8.31
N ARG A 87 -39.78 22.41 -8.76
CA ARG A 87 -40.95 22.00 -9.53
C ARG A 87 -41.88 21.17 -8.65
N PHE A 88 -43.13 21.59 -8.58
CA PHE A 88 -44.20 20.90 -7.88
C PHE A 88 -45.18 20.34 -8.91
N ASP A 89 -45.45 19.04 -8.85
CA ASP A 89 -46.34 18.34 -9.77
C ASP A 89 -47.49 17.69 -8.99
N SER A 90 -48.72 18.12 -9.26
CA SER A 90 -49.93 17.60 -8.63
C SER A 90 -50.98 17.28 -9.67
N GLU A 91 -51.66 16.15 -9.50
CA GLU A 91 -52.78 15.76 -10.36
C GLU A 91 -53.94 16.78 -10.31
N GLU A 92 -54.14 17.43 -9.17
CA GLU A 92 -55.26 18.34 -8.93
C GLU A 92 -54.93 19.81 -9.25
N ALA A 93 -53.68 20.22 -9.08
CA ALA A 93 -53.24 21.62 -9.25
C ALA A 93 -52.38 21.86 -10.49
N GLY A 94 -51.95 20.81 -11.19
CA GLY A 94 -51.01 20.89 -12.30
C GLY A 94 -49.56 21.07 -11.85
N VAL A 95 -48.72 21.53 -12.78
CA VAL A 95 -47.29 21.76 -12.56
C VAL A 95 -47.03 23.24 -12.27
N SER A 96 -46.28 23.53 -11.20
CA SER A 96 -45.76 24.88 -10.92
C SER A 96 -44.24 24.84 -10.72
N GLU A 97 -43.56 25.89 -11.16
CA GLU A 97 -42.11 26.03 -11.05
C GLU A 97 -41.76 27.34 -10.35
N HIS A 98 -40.85 27.27 -9.38
CA HIS A 98 -40.45 28.40 -8.56
C HIS A 98 -38.93 28.49 -8.52
N ARG A 99 -38.39 29.61 -8.98
CA ARG A 99 -36.94 29.88 -8.96
C ARG A 99 -36.52 30.31 -7.56
N LEU A 100 -35.40 29.76 -7.07
CA LEU A 100 -34.84 30.11 -5.78
C LEU A 100 -33.72 31.13 -5.97
N GLU A 101 -33.70 32.14 -5.11
CA GLU A 101 -32.70 33.19 -5.09
C GLU A 101 -31.56 32.81 -4.16
N ALA A 102 -30.32 33.00 -4.59
CA ALA A 102 -29.16 32.77 -3.74
C ALA A 102 -29.14 33.76 -2.58
N ALA A 103 -29.16 33.27 -1.34
CA ALA A 103 -28.95 34.09 -0.16
C ALA A 103 -27.45 34.30 0.06
N ALA A 104 -27.04 35.56 0.20
CA ALA A 104 -25.63 35.96 0.15
C ALA A 104 -24.72 35.38 1.25
N HIS A 105 -25.25 34.75 2.32
CA HIS A 105 -24.47 34.49 3.54
C HIS A 105 -24.38 33.04 4.01
N GLU A 106 -25.03 32.07 3.34
CA GLU A 106 -25.08 30.69 3.85
C GLU A 106 -24.93 29.58 2.80
N ASN A 107 -24.65 29.92 1.54
CA ASN A 107 -24.75 28.97 0.41
C ASN A 107 -26.14 28.31 0.34
N THR A 108 -27.15 29.07 0.76
CA THR A 108 -28.55 28.66 0.80
C THR A 108 -29.30 29.42 -0.27
N PHE A 109 -30.11 28.73 -1.05
CA PHE A 109 -31.04 29.32 -1.99
C PHE A 109 -32.42 29.34 -1.34
N LYS A 110 -33.18 30.41 -1.51
CA LYS A 110 -34.51 30.56 -0.88
C LYS A 110 -35.57 30.98 -1.87
N ALA A 111 -36.80 30.52 -1.65
CA ALA A 111 -37.99 31.01 -2.33
C ALA A 111 -39.16 31.07 -1.37
N GLU A 112 -40.05 32.02 -1.62
CA GLU A 112 -41.40 32.03 -1.07
C GLU A 112 -42.34 31.40 -2.12
N VAL A 113 -43.01 30.32 -1.74
CA VAL A 113 -43.86 29.53 -2.64
C VAL A 113 -45.28 29.49 -2.09
N VAL A 114 -46.27 29.74 -2.96
CA VAL A 114 -47.69 29.61 -2.65
C VAL A 114 -48.26 28.44 -3.45
N LEU A 115 -48.67 27.38 -2.77
CA LEU A 115 -49.31 26.22 -3.40
C LEU A 115 -50.83 26.38 -3.32
N PRO A 116 -51.57 26.31 -4.45
CA PRO A 116 -52.95 26.78 -4.52
C PRO A 116 -53.99 25.82 -3.94
N ARG A 117 -53.69 24.51 -3.84
CA ARG A 117 -54.63 23.47 -3.40
C ARG A 117 -53.99 22.56 -2.37
N GLU A 118 -54.82 21.98 -1.51
CA GLU A 118 -54.41 20.88 -0.64
C GLU A 118 -54.19 19.60 -1.46
N GLY A 119 -53.39 18.67 -0.94
CA GLY A 119 -53.11 17.40 -1.62
C GLY A 119 -51.63 17.05 -1.65
N LYS A 120 -51.29 16.00 -2.41
CA LYS A 120 -49.91 15.51 -2.56
C LYS A 120 -49.26 16.10 -3.80
N TYR A 121 -48.05 16.62 -3.63
CA TYR A 121 -47.24 17.19 -4.69
C TYR A 121 -45.94 16.40 -4.81
N ARG A 122 -45.63 15.91 -6.01
CA ARG A 122 -44.29 15.40 -6.30
C ARG A 122 -43.33 16.58 -6.42
N LEU A 123 -42.23 16.51 -5.70
CA LEU A 123 -41.24 17.58 -5.64
C LEU A 123 -39.97 17.17 -6.39
N THR A 124 -39.56 18.02 -7.31
CA THR A 124 -38.33 17.87 -8.07
C THR A 124 -37.52 19.16 -7.97
N LEU A 125 -36.23 19.07 -7.69
CA LEU A 125 -35.30 20.20 -7.74
C LEU A 125 -34.48 20.13 -9.03
N LEU A 126 -34.48 21.22 -9.79
CA LEU A 126 -33.68 21.40 -10.99
C LEU A 126 -32.52 22.35 -10.67
N HIS A 127 -31.30 21.91 -10.97
CA HIS A 127 -30.09 22.72 -10.84
C HIS A 127 -29.43 22.93 -12.19
N THR A 128 -29.24 24.19 -12.59
CA THR A 128 -28.55 24.55 -13.83
C THR A 128 -27.27 25.32 -13.51
N LEU A 129 -26.14 24.79 -13.98
CA LEU A 129 -24.81 25.40 -13.88
C LEU A 129 -24.02 25.06 -15.14
N ASP A 130 -23.44 26.06 -15.80
CA ASP A 130 -22.63 25.92 -17.03
C ASP A 130 -23.31 25.07 -18.11
N GLU A 131 -24.59 25.38 -18.40
CA GLU A 131 -25.47 24.66 -19.35
C GLU A 131 -25.86 23.22 -18.95
N ALA A 132 -25.22 22.64 -17.92
CA ALA A 132 -25.59 21.34 -17.39
C ALA A 132 -26.80 21.45 -16.45
N VAL A 133 -27.86 20.69 -16.77
CA VAL A 133 -29.07 20.58 -15.94
C VAL A 133 -29.04 19.27 -15.18
N ARG A 134 -29.14 19.34 -13.85
CA ARG A 134 -29.24 18.21 -12.93
C ARG A 134 -30.62 18.21 -12.30
N THR A 135 -31.22 17.03 -12.18
CA THR A 135 -32.58 16.85 -11.67
C THR A 135 -32.53 15.95 -10.43
N PHE A 136 -33.17 16.38 -9.34
CA PHE A 136 -33.25 15.64 -8.09
C PHE A 136 -34.71 15.38 -7.74
N GLU A 137 -35.10 14.11 -7.68
CA GLU A 137 -36.43 13.71 -7.21
C GLU A 137 -36.43 13.68 -5.68
N LEU A 138 -37.11 14.64 -5.04
CA LEU A 138 -37.13 14.82 -3.59
C LEU A 138 -38.28 14.04 -2.91
N GLY A 139 -39.16 13.43 -3.71
CA GLY A 139 -40.28 12.64 -3.21
C GLY A 139 -41.61 13.38 -3.27
N THR A 140 -42.45 13.21 -2.26
CA THR A 140 -43.81 13.77 -2.23
C THR A 140 -44.02 14.59 -0.95
N VAL A 141 -44.55 15.80 -1.10
CA VAL A 141 -44.90 16.69 0.00
C VAL A 141 -46.42 16.81 0.10
N SER A 142 -46.95 16.81 1.32
CA SER A 142 -48.39 16.99 1.57
C SER A 142 -48.69 18.45 1.88
N VAL A 143 -49.61 19.06 1.13
CA VAL A 143 -50.13 20.42 1.36
C VAL A 143 -51.43 20.31 2.11
N PHE A 144 -51.52 21.04 3.21
CA PHE A 144 -52.61 20.94 4.16
C PHE A 144 -53.65 22.06 4.01
N GLY A 145 -54.90 21.74 4.31
CA GLY A 145 -55.97 22.73 4.45
C GLY A 145 -55.79 23.60 5.71
N VAL A 146 -56.45 24.76 5.74
CA VAL A 146 -56.26 25.82 6.76
C VAL A 146 -56.64 25.38 8.20
N SER A 147 -57.26 24.20 8.39
CA SER A 147 -57.71 23.73 9.72
C SER A 147 -57.18 22.36 10.17
N SER A 148 -56.19 21.77 9.51
CA SER A 148 -55.65 20.47 9.98
C SER A 148 -54.61 20.68 11.09
N LYS A 149 -54.86 20.08 12.27
CA LYS A 149 -53.83 19.88 13.28
C LYS A 149 -52.82 18.85 12.78
N HIS A 150 -51.54 19.17 12.95
CA HIS A 150 -50.44 18.26 12.71
C HIS A 150 -50.27 17.35 13.94
N ASP A 151 -50.51 16.04 13.78
CA ASP A 151 -49.98 15.04 14.71
C ASP A 151 -48.57 14.70 14.25
N HIS A 152 -47.60 14.90 15.13
CA HIS A 152 -46.22 14.47 14.92
C HIS A 152 -46.07 13.06 15.49
N ASP A 153 -45.88 12.08 14.62
CA ASP A 153 -45.55 10.71 14.99
C ASP A 153 -44.22 10.38 14.30
N HIS A 154 -43.11 10.74 14.94
CA HIS A 154 -41.79 10.26 14.56
C HIS A 154 -41.13 9.66 15.80
N ASP A 155 -41.05 8.33 15.81
CA ASP A 155 -40.18 7.54 16.69
C ASP A 155 -38.71 7.84 16.35
N ASP A 156 -38.24 9.04 16.67
CA ASP A 156 -36.91 9.58 16.31
C ASP A 156 -35.86 9.27 17.40
N LYS A 157 -35.94 8.10 18.03
CA LYS A 157 -35.23 7.86 19.30
C LYS A 157 -33.71 7.71 19.19
N ASP A 158 -33.10 7.71 18.01
CA ASP A 158 -31.65 7.51 17.86
C ASP A 158 -31.00 8.33 16.71
N LEU A 159 -31.65 9.39 16.21
CA LEU A 159 -31.07 10.25 15.17
C LEU A 159 -30.13 11.32 15.75
N ILE A 160 -29.05 11.57 15.02
CA ILE A 160 -28.00 12.53 15.34
C ILE A 160 -28.14 13.70 14.37
N PHE A 161 -28.46 14.88 14.90
CA PHE A 161 -28.47 16.12 14.13
C PHE A 161 -27.05 16.68 13.99
N PHE A 162 -26.62 16.92 12.76
CA PHE A 162 -25.29 17.46 12.45
C PHE A 162 -25.37 18.41 11.24
N PRO A 163 -25.43 19.74 11.47
CA PRO A 163 -25.75 20.73 10.44
C PRO A 163 -24.78 20.79 9.25
N LYS A 164 -25.25 21.17 8.07
CA LYS A 164 -24.43 21.36 6.86
C LYS A 164 -23.32 22.38 7.06
N ALA A 165 -23.62 23.48 7.77
CA ALA A 165 -22.63 24.49 8.11
C ALA A 165 -21.46 23.93 8.94
N GLN A 166 -21.70 22.90 9.78
CA GLN A 166 -20.66 22.21 10.53
C GLN A 166 -19.92 21.20 9.64
N GLN A 167 -20.65 20.43 8.82
CA GLN A 167 -20.07 19.49 7.85
C GLN A 167 -19.04 20.19 6.92
N TRP A 168 -19.38 21.36 6.37
CA TRP A 168 -18.53 22.09 5.42
C TRP A 168 -17.30 22.75 6.03
N ARG A 169 -17.22 22.86 7.37
CA ARG A 169 -16.10 23.50 8.08
C ARG A 169 -15.02 22.51 8.50
N MET A 170 -15.16 21.24 8.15
CA MET A 170 -14.20 20.19 8.49
C MET A 170 -13.99 19.22 7.33
N PRO A 171 -12.91 18.41 7.35
CA PRO A 171 -12.76 17.30 6.44
C PRO A 171 -13.89 16.28 6.66
N PHE A 172 -14.89 16.30 5.78
CA PHE A 172 -16.06 15.45 5.85
C PHE A 172 -16.25 14.76 4.50
N ALA A 173 -16.69 13.49 4.51
CA ALA A 173 -16.96 12.74 3.28
C ALA A 173 -17.90 11.59 3.57
N THR A 174 -18.80 11.31 2.62
CA THR A 174 -19.69 10.14 2.66
C THR A 174 -19.52 9.29 1.42
N ALA A 175 -19.78 7.99 1.54
CA ALA A 175 -19.76 7.06 0.44
C ALA A 175 -21.02 6.20 0.43
N ALA A 176 -21.55 5.94 -0.76
CA ALA A 176 -22.62 4.97 -0.93
C ALA A 176 -22.11 3.54 -0.68
N VAL A 177 -22.89 2.75 0.04
CA VAL A 177 -22.72 1.31 0.18
C VAL A 177 -22.99 0.69 -1.19
N ARG A 178 -21.98 0.03 -1.76
CA ARG A 178 -22.09 -0.62 -3.07
C ARG A 178 -21.96 -2.13 -2.90
N THR A 179 -22.68 -2.89 -3.71
CA THR A 179 -22.47 -4.34 -3.80
C THR A 179 -21.25 -4.59 -4.68
N GLN A 180 -20.26 -5.31 -4.16
CA GLN A 180 -19.05 -5.67 -4.89
C GLN A 180 -18.68 -7.13 -4.62
N LEU A 181 -18.06 -7.78 -5.60
CA LEU A 181 -17.36 -9.04 -5.38
C LEU A 181 -16.11 -8.77 -4.54
N ILE A 182 -16.05 -9.38 -3.36
CA ILE A 182 -14.91 -9.25 -2.44
C ILE A 182 -14.47 -10.64 -2.01
N ALA A 183 -13.16 -10.90 -2.10
CA ALA A 183 -12.56 -12.16 -1.72
C ALA A 183 -11.62 -11.95 -0.53
N PRO A 184 -11.53 -12.92 0.40
CA PRO A 184 -10.54 -12.86 1.47
C PRO A 184 -9.13 -12.79 0.87
N GLN A 185 -8.33 -11.86 1.38
CA GLN A 185 -6.92 -11.75 1.03
C GLN A 185 -6.05 -12.26 2.20
N LEU A 186 -4.99 -12.98 1.85
CA LEU A 186 -3.93 -13.37 2.75
C LEU A 186 -2.68 -12.60 2.35
N THR A 187 -2.18 -11.75 3.24
CA THR A 187 -0.95 -11.00 3.01
C THR A 187 0.19 -11.63 3.79
N ALA A 188 1.33 -11.81 3.14
CA ALA A 188 2.54 -12.35 3.75
C ALA A 188 3.70 -11.35 3.59
N PRO A 189 4.54 -11.18 4.62
CA PRO A 189 5.79 -10.47 4.48
C PRO A 189 6.70 -11.23 3.52
N ALA A 190 7.43 -10.50 2.69
CA ALA A 190 8.34 -11.06 1.70
C ALA A 190 9.63 -10.25 1.59
N ARG A 191 10.65 -10.84 0.95
CA ARG A 191 11.90 -10.16 0.63
C ARG A 191 12.33 -10.51 -0.79
N LEU A 192 12.81 -9.52 -1.52
CA LEU A 192 13.49 -9.72 -2.79
C LEU A 192 14.91 -10.21 -2.52
N GLU A 193 15.30 -11.32 -3.13
CA GLU A 193 16.60 -11.96 -2.97
C GLU A 193 17.21 -12.23 -4.35
N PRO A 194 18.55 -12.16 -4.48
CA PRO A 194 19.19 -12.59 -5.70
C PRO A 194 19.02 -14.10 -5.87
N VAL A 195 18.84 -14.55 -7.12
CA VAL A 195 18.83 -15.99 -7.42
C VAL A 195 20.23 -16.55 -7.10
N PRO A 196 20.39 -17.60 -6.27
CA PRO A 196 21.71 -18.08 -5.85
C PRO A 196 22.65 -18.45 -7.00
N GLU A 197 22.11 -18.99 -8.09
CA GLU A 197 22.88 -19.36 -9.30
C GLU A 197 23.33 -18.15 -10.14
N ARG A 198 22.78 -16.96 -9.84
CA ARG A 198 23.04 -15.68 -10.51
C ARG A 198 23.78 -14.70 -9.60
N HIS A 199 24.44 -15.23 -8.58
CA HIS A 199 25.22 -14.48 -7.60
C HIS A 199 26.65 -15.01 -7.57
N ALA A 200 27.62 -14.14 -7.83
CA ALA A 200 29.03 -14.49 -7.88
C ALA A 200 29.85 -13.71 -6.85
N ARG A 201 30.69 -14.43 -6.11
CA ARG A 201 31.68 -13.86 -5.18
C ARG A 201 33.06 -14.00 -5.81
N VAL A 202 33.68 -12.87 -6.14
CA VAL A 202 35.04 -12.82 -6.67
C VAL A 202 35.99 -12.70 -5.48
N VAL A 203 36.80 -13.73 -5.28
CA VAL A 203 37.75 -13.83 -4.16
C VAL A 203 39.19 -13.81 -4.67
N MET A 204 40.14 -13.52 -3.78
CA MET A 204 41.57 -13.62 -4.08
C MET A 204 41.97 -15.09 -4.32
N PRO A 205 42.52 -15.44 -5.51
CA PRO A 205 43.04 -16.79 -5.78
C PRO A 205 44.33 -17.10 -5.02
N ALA A 206 45.15 -16.08 -4.71
CA ALA A 206 46.43 -16.19 -4.02
C ALA A 206 46.74 -14.90 -3.24
N ALA A 207 47.67 -14.97 -2.31
CA ALA A 207 48.12 -13.81 -1.54
C ALA A 207 48.85 -12.80 -2.44
N GLY A 208 48.54 -11.51 -2.29
CA GLY A 208 49.08 -10.47 -3.16
C GLY A 208 48.54 -9.08 -2.86
N VAL A 209 48.95 -8.11 -3.66
CA VAL A 209 48.42 -6.74 -3.65
C VAL A 209 47.46 -6.58 -4.82
N VAL A 210 46.24 -6.14 -4.55
CA VAL A 210 45.24 -5.89 -5.58
C VAL A 210 45.52 -4.54 -6.24
N THR A 211 45.59 -4.50 -7.56
CA THR A 211 45.87 -3.30 -8.36
C THR A 211 44.79 -3.11 -9.43
N THR A 212 44.65 -1.86 -9.88
CA THR A 212 43.77 -1.53 -11.01
C THR A 212 44.31 -2.08 -12.31
N VAL A 213 43.42 -2.38 -13.25
CA VAL A 213 43.80 -2.72 -14.62
C VAL A 213 44.45 -1.50 -15.27
N GLU A 214 45.47 -1.72 -16.09
CA GLU A 214 46.16 -0.64 -16.82
C GLU A 214 45.17 0.06 -17.76
N ASN A 215 45.00 1.39 -17.58
CA ASN A 215 44.00 2.23 -18.26
C ASN A 215 42.53 1.88 -17.96
N GLY A 216 42.25 1.04 -16.96
CA GLY A 216 40.90 0.71 -16.50
C GLY A 216 40.46 1.52 -15.28
N SER A 217 39.15 1.61 -15.07
CA SER A 217 38.57 2.10 -13.82
C SER A 217 38.40 0.98 -12.81
N TRP A 218 38.52 1.29 -11.52
CA TRP A 218 38.17 0.36 -10.46
C TRP A 218 36.64 0.13 -10.44
N PRO A 219 36.15 -1.14 -10.48
CA PRO A 219 34.72 -1.42 -10.42
C PRO A 219 34.12 -0.93 -9.11
N ARG A 220 33.12 -0.05 -9.20
CA ARG A 220 32.40 0.49 -8.03
C ARG A 220 31.04 -0.20 -7.90
N PRO A 221 30.46 -0.25 -6.69
CA PRO A 221 29.06 -0.63 -6.53
C PRO A 221 28.16 0.13 -7.52
N GLY A 222 27.29 -0.58 -8.23
CA GLY A 222 26.45 -0.05 -9.31
C GLY A 222 27.05 -0.14 -10.72
N THR A 223 28.31 -0.59 -10.86
CA THR A 223 28.95 -0.76 -12.18
C THR A 223 28.48 -2.06 -12.82
N SER A 224 27.95 -1.99 -14.05
CA SER A 224 27.64 -3.17 -14.86
C SER A 224 28.92 -3.78 -15.43
N VAL A 225 29.02 -5.10 -15.40
CA VAL A 225 30.18 -5.87 -15.87
C VAL A 225 29.71 -7.05 -16.73
N SER A 226 30.51 -7.39 -17.75
CA SER A 226 30.26 -8.56 -18.61
C SER A 226 31.10 -9.76 -18.17
N ALA A 227 30.59 -10.96 -18.37
CA ALA A 227 31.34 -12.19 -18.11
C ALA A 227 32.67 -12.19 -18.88
N GLY A 228 33.77 -12.43 -18.15
CA GLY A 228 35.14 -12.41 -18.67
C GLY A 228 35.82 -11.05 -18.67
N GLU A 229 35.11 -9.95 -18.38
CA GLU A 229 35.68 -8.61 -18.20
C GLU A 229 36.70 -8.60 -17.05
N VAL A 230 37.81 -7.88 -17.22
CA VAL A 230 38.84 -7.78 -16.17
C VAL A 230 38.45 -6.72 -15.14
N LEU A 231 38.26 -7.16 -13.90
CA LEU A 231 37.85 -6.30 -12.79
C LEU A 231 39.04 -5.67 -12.07
N ALA A 232 40.07 -6.47 -11.83
CA ALA A 232 41.25 -6.08 -11.09
C ALA A 232 42.42 -6.99 -11.48
N ARG A 233 43.61 -6.66 -10.99
CA ARG A 233 44.82 -7.46 -11.14
C ARG A 233 45.41 -7.72 -9.77
N ILE A 234 45.96 -8.90 -9.52
CA ILE A 234 46.67 -9.19 -8.28
C ILE A 234 48.14 -9.33 -8.60
N VAL A 235 48.97 -8.49 -8.00
CA VAL A 235 50.43 -8.62 -8.03
C VAL A 235 50.83 -9.50 -6.86
N SER A 236 51.48 -10.64 -7.15
CA SER A 236 51.88 -11.57 -6.09
C SER A 236 52.97 -10.95 -5.22
N ILE A 237 52.82 -11.02 -3.90
CA ILE A 237 53.90 -10.68 -2.98
C ILE A 237 54.83 -11.89 -2.84
N ALA A 238 56.12 -11.69 -3.09
CA ALA A 238 57.11 -12.77 -3.08
C ALA A 238 57.12 -13.50 -1.72
N GLY A 239 56.94 -14.82 -1.75
CA GLY A 239 57.09 -15.67 -0.56
C GLY A 239 56.09 -16.83 -0.41
N ALA A 240 54.90 -16.77 -1.02
CA ALA A 240 53.91 -17.86 -0.93
C ALA A 240 53.30 -18.18 -2.31
N GLY A 241 53.68 -19.32 -2.90
CA GLY A 241 53.02 -19.80 -4.13
C GLY A 241 53.34 -18.99 -5.39
N ASP A 242 54.57 -18.50 -5.49
CA ASP A 242 55.06 -17.61 -6.54
C ASP A 242 54.76 -18.16 -7.95
N VAL A 243 53.73 -17.61 -8.60
CA VAL A 243 53.33 -17.96 -9.97
C VAL A 243 54.53 -17.82 -10.92
N SER A 244 55.45 -16.90 -10.63
CA SER A 244 56.66 -16.69 -11.40
C SER A 244 57.68 -17.80 -11.22
N GLN A 245 57.81 -18.39 -10.02
CA GLN A 245 58.59 -19.61 -9.81
C GLN A 245 57.97 -20.81 -10.54
N LEU A 246 56.66 -21.00 -10.45
CA LEU A 246 55.97 -22.12 -11.12
C LEU A 246 56.03 -22.03 -12.64
N ARG A 247 56.01 -20.81 -13.18
CA ARG A 247 56.29 -20.58 -14.60
C ARG A 247 57.72 -20.89 -14.96
N LEU A 248 58.69 -20.46 -14.15
CA LEU A 248 60.09 -20.81 -14.37
C LEU A 248 60.28 -22.34 -14.35
N GLU A 249 59.66 -23.05 -13.40
CA GLU A 249 59.63 -24.52 -13.37
C GLU A 249 59.04 -25.11 -14.66
N THR A 250 57.93 -24.54 -15.15
CA THR A 250 57.27 -24.99 -16.40
C THR A 250 58.17 -24.76 -17.62
N VAL A 251 58.85 -23.61 -17.70
CA VAL A 251 59.80 -23.30 -18.77
C VAL A 251 60.97 -24.27 -18.71
N GLN A 252 61.57 -24.47 -17.54
CA GLN A 252 62.68 -25.42 -17.37
C GLN A 252 62.30 -26.86 -17.73
N ALA A 253 61.09 -27.31 -17.34
CA ALA A 253 60.59 -28.64 -17.68
C ALA A 253 60.37 -28.79 -19.19
N ARG A 254 59.90 -27.74 -19.88
CA ARG A 254 59.73 -27.73 -21.33
C ARG A 254 61.08 -27.83 -22.05
N GLU A 255 62.08 -27.08 -21.63
CA GLU A 255 63.42 -27.16 -22.22
C GLU A 255 64.06 -28.55 -22.03
N ARG A 256 63.86 -29.16 -20.85
CA ARG A 256 64.33 -30.55 -20.60
C ARG A 256 63.65 -31.56 -21.52
N LEU A 257 62.34 -31.44 -21.74
CA LEU A 257 61.62 -32.30 -22.68
C LEU A 257 62.16 -32.15 -24.09
N GLN A 258 62.37 -30.92 -24.58
CA GLN A 258 62.93 -30.69 -25.92
C GLN A 258 64.32 -31.30 -26.09
N LEU A 259 65.18 -31.23 -25.06
CA LEU A 259 66.49 -31.86 -25.08
C LEU A 259 66.38 -33.39 -25.15
N ALA A 260 65.51 -33.99 -24.32
CA ALA A 260 65.29 -35.43 -24.30
C ALA A 260 64.65 -35.95 -25.60
N GLU A 261 63.78 -35.16 -26.24
CA GLU A 261 63.19 -35.44 -27.55
C GLU A 261 64.27 -35.55 -28.63
N ARG A 262 65.12 -34.54 -28.76
CA ARG A 262 66.21 -34.53 -29.74
C ARG A 262 67.19 -35.68 -29.54
N GLU A 263 67.49 -36.00 -28.27
CA GLU A 263 68.37 -37.12 -27.96
C GLU A 263 67.74 -38.48 -28.29
N LEU A 264 66.45 -38.66 -27.99
CA LEU A 264 65.72 -39.87 -28.36
C LEU A 264 65.67 -40.06 -29.88
N GLU A 265 65.39 -39.00 -30.65
CA GLU A 265 65.41 -39.04 -32.11
C GLU A 265 66.78 -39.46 -32.65
N ARG A 266 67.85 -38.85 -32.11
CA ARG A 266 69.24 -39.15 -32.49
C ARG A 266 69.62 -40.60 -32.17
N VAL A 267 69.35 -41.06 -30.96
CA VAL A 267 69.68 -42.43 -30.51
C VAL A 267 68.85 -43.45 -31.27
N ARG A 268 67.59 -43.17 -31.58
CA ARG A 268 66.73 -44.03 -32.39
C ARG A 268 67.28 -44.20 -33.80
N ALA A 269 67.64 -43.11 -34.48
CA ALA A 269 68.23 -43.18 -35.82
C ALA A 269 69.54 -44.01 -35.83
N LEU A 270 70.40 -43.82 -34.82
CA LEU A 270 71.63 -44.60 -34.69
C LEU A 270 71.37 -46.08 -34.36
N HIS A 271 70.31 -46.38 -33.60
CA HIS A 271 69.95 -47.75 -33.27
C HIS A 271 69.42 -48.50 -34.49
N GLU A 272 68.57 -47.84 -35.29
CA GLU A 272 68.06 -48.35 -36.57
C GLU A 272 69.19 -48.64 -37.57
N GLN A 273 70.31 -47.93 -37.47
CA GLN A 273 71.55 -48.17 -38.24
C GLN A 273 72.47 -49.24 -37.60
N GLY A 274 72.08 -49.85 -36.48
CA GLY A 274 72.87 -50.87 -35.76
C GLY A 274 74.09 -50.33 -35.00
N VAL A 275 74.20 -49.00 -34.83
CA VAL A 275 75.38 -48.33 -34.26
C VAL A 275 75.35 -48.28 -32.73
N VAL A 276 74.17 -48.19 -32.11
CA VAL A 276 74.01 -48.12 -30.65
C VAL A 276 73.19 -49.28 -30.09
N PRO A 277 73.53 -49.84 -28.90
CA PRO A 277 72.78 -50.93 -28.29
C PRO A 277 71.34 -50.56 -27.93
N GLU A 278 70.41 -51.53 -27.95
CA GLU A 278 69.00 -51.36 -27.55
C GLU A 278 68.85 -50.72 -26.16
N ARG A 279 69.76 -51.05 -25.23
CA ARG A 279 69.79 -50.42 -23.90
C ARG A 279 69.88 -48.89 -23.96
N ARG A 280 70.64 -48.32 -24.89
CA ARG A 280 70.76 -46.86 -25.05
C ARG A 280 69.46 -46.24 -25.55
N LEU A 281 68.76 -46.93 -26.45
CA LEU A 281 67.44 -46.50 -26.91
C LEU A 281 66.41 -46.55 -25.76
N GLN A 282 66.45 -47.59 -24.93
CA GLN A 282 65.58 -47.70 -23.75
C GLN A 282 65.85 -46.59 -22.72
N GLU A 283 67.13 -46.28 -22.46
CA GLU A 283 67.54 -45.17 -21.59
C GLU A 283 67.02 -43.82 -22.12
N ALA A 284 67.17 -43.54 -23.42
CA ALA A 284 66.68 -42.30 -24.03
C ALA A 284 65.14 -42.19 -24.03
N ARG A 285 64.42 -43.30 -24.23
CA ARG A 285 62.94 -43.35 -24.12
C ARG A 285 62.46 -43.07 -22.70
N ALA A 286 63.15 -43.63 -21.70
CA ALA A 286 62.81 -43.40 -20.30
C ALA A 286 63.02 -41.93 -19.92
N GLU A 287 64.12 -41.32 -20.34
CA GLU A 287 64.39 -39.90 -20.08
C GLU A 287 63.35 -38.97 -20.74
N HIS A 288 62.99 -39.24 -22.00
CA HIS A 288 61.91 -38.52 -22.70
C HIS A 288 60.59 -38.59 -21.93
N THR A 289 60.20 -39.79 -21.50
CA THR A 289 58.97 -40.01 -20.74
C THR A 289 59.00 -39.25 -19.42
N MET A 290 60.11 -39.34 -18.67
CA MET A 290 60.30 -38.63 -17.41
C MET A 290 60.25 -37.11 -17.55
N ALA A 291 60.86 -36.57 -18.61
CA ALA A 291 60.82 -35.15 -18.91
C ALA A 291 59.39 -34.69 -19.27
N ARG A 292 58.63 -35.51 -20.01
CA ARG A 292 57.23 -35.24 -20.36
C ARG A 292 56.33 -35.17 -19.13
N GLU A 293 56.41 -36.19 -18.28
CA GLU A 293 55.67 -36.26 -17.01
C GLU A 293 56.01 -35.10 -16.07
N THR A 294 57.26 -34.63 -16.10
CA THR A 294 57.69 -33.47 -15.32
C THR A 294 57.07 -32.18 -15.85
N LEU A 295 56.97 -32.01 -17.18
CA LEU A 295 56.28 -30.87 -17.78
C LEU A 295 54.77 -30.91 -17.47
N GLU A 296 54.12 -32.06 -17.63
CA GLU A 296 52.69 -32.22 -17.33
C GLU A 296 52.37 -31.87 -15.86
N ARG A 297 53.21 -32.33 -14.92
CA ARG A 297 53.07 -31.99 -13.49
C ARG A 297 53.27 -30.49 -13.21
N ALA A 298 54.26 -29.85 -13.84
CA ALA A 298 54.51 -28.42 -13.69
C ALA A 298 53.33 -27.59 -14.21
N GLN A 299 52.80 -27.95 -15.39
CA GLN A 299 51.61 -27.31 -15.98
C GLN A 299 50.37 -27.49 -15.12
N ALA A 300 50.12 -28.69 -14.60
CA ALA A 300 49.00 -28.94 -13.70
C ALA A 300 49.10 -28.14 -12.40
N ARG A 301 50.32 -27.98 -11.84
CA ARG A 301 50.55 -27.16 -10.64
C ARG A 301 50.28 -25.67 -10.90
N LEU A 302 50.70 -25.16 -12.05
CA LEU A 302 50.41 -23.79 -12.48
C LEU A 302 48.90 -23.57 -12.65
N ALA A 303 48.22 -24.46 -13.38
CA ALA A 303 46.78 -24.36 -13.65
C ALA A 303 45.91 -24.36 -12.38
N ARG A 304 46.27 -25.17 -11.38
CA ARG A 304 45.58 -25.22 -10.08
C ARG A 304 45.63 -23.88 -9.33
N LEU A 305 46.69 -23.11 -9.49
CA LEU A 305 46.85 -21.81 -8.82
C LEU A 305 46.27 -20.65 -9.62
N THR A 306 46.25 -20.76 -10.95
CA THR A 306 45.74 -19.68 -11.81
C THR A 306 44.23 -19.74 -12.02
N GLY A 307 43.56 -20.90 -11.92
CA GLY A 307 42.09 -20.98 -11.99
C GLY A 307 41.45 -20.16 -13.13
N SER A 308 40.39 -19.40 -12.83
CA SER A 308 39.72 -18.45 -13.75
C SER A 308 40.57 -17.23 -14.13
N ALA A 309 41.74 -17.09 -13.54
CA ALA A 309 42.59 -15.93 -13.67
C ALA A 309 43.75 -16.21 -14.62
N ARG A 310 43.78 -15.52 -15.76
CA ARG A 310 44.91 -15.62 -16.69
C ARG A 310 46.07 -14.84 -16.11
N ALA A 311 47.11 -15.55 -15.70
CA ALA A 311 48.33 -14.92 -15.22
C ALA A 311 49.08 -14.30 -16.42
N SER A 312 49.39 -13.01 -16.37
CA SER A 312 50.21 -12.29 -17.35
C SER A 312 51.31 -11.53 -16.60
N GLY A 313 52.57 -12.00 -16.66
CA GLY A 313 53.66 -11.49 -15.79
C GLY A 313 53.44 -11.81 -14.30
N ASP A 314 54.10 -11.12 -13.36
CA ASP A 314 53.98 -11.33 -11.89
C ASP A 314 52.57 -11.05 -11.33
N ALA A 315 51.60 -10.84 -12.22
CA ALA A 315 50.26 -10.43 -11.93
C ALA A 315 49.20 -11.34 -12.55
N VAL A 316 48.07 -11.44 -11.85
CA VAL A 316 46.95 -12.32 -12.15
C VAL A 316 45.72 -11.48 -12.42
N ASP A 317 45.18 -11.53 -13.64
CA ASP A 317 43.97 -10.78 -14.01
C ASP A 317 42.73 -11.47 -13.44
N LEU A 318 42.01 -10.76 -12.56
CA LEU A 318 40.72 -11.19 -12.02
C LEU A 318 39.60 -10.77 -12.97
N ARG A 319 38.75 -11.73 -13.31
CA ARG A 319 37.67 -11.54 -14.26
C ARG A 319 36.29 -11.76 -13.64
N ALA A 320 35.30 -11.05 -14.14
CA ALA A 320 33.91 -11.29 -13.79
C ALA A 320 33.48 -12.68 -14.27
N PRO A 321 32.93 -13.55 -13.41
CA PRO A 321 32.50 -14.89 -13.80
C PRO A 321 31.12 -14.93 -14.48
N ILE A 322 30.30 -13.88 -14.29
CA ILE A 322 28.95 -13.74 -14.83
C ILE A 322 28.73 -12.30 -15.33
N ASP A 323 27.75 -12.12 -16.21
CA ASP A 323 27.20 -10.79 -16.50
C ASP A 323 26.42 -10.30 -15.27
N GLY A 324 26.48 -9.00 -14.95
CA GLY A 324 25.68 -8.46 -13.86
C GLY A 324 26.17 -7.10 -13.38
N VAL A 325 25.80 -6.74 -12.15
CA VAL A 325 26.16 -5.49 -11.49
C VAL A 325 27.01 -5.79 -10.27
N VAL A 326 28.09 -5.03 -10.09
CA VAL A 326 28.90 -5.07 -8.86
C VAL A 326 28.05 -4.46 -7.73
N VAL A 327 27.72 -5.24 -6.71
CA VAL A 327 26.92 -4.77 -5.56
C VAL A 327 27.79 -4.43 -4.34
N ASP A 328 29.00 -4.99 -4.29
CA ASP A 328 29.96 -4.72 -3.23
C ASP A 328 31.39 -4.78 -3.77
N SER A 329 32.24 -3.90 -3.24
CA SER A 329 33.68 -3.81 -3.51
C SER A 329 34.39 -3.72 -2.16
N ALA A 330 34.74 -4.88 -1.60
CA ALA A 330 35.24 -5.03 -0.24
C ALA A 330 36.72 -4.69 -0.06
N VAL A 331 37.42 -4.29 -1.14
CA VAL A 331 38.86 -3.99 -1.14
C VAL A 331 39.13 -2.68 -1.87
N THR A 332 40.22 -2.00 -1.52
CA THR A 332 40.72 -0.80 -2.23
C THR A 332 41.95 -1.14 -3.08
N PRO A 333 42.17 -0.49 -4.25
CA PRO A 333 43.44 -0.61 -4.97
C PRO A 333 44.65 -0.33 -4.09
N GLY A 334 45.67 -1.19 -4.15
CA GLY A 334 46.91 -1.14 -3.37
C GLY A 334 46.86 -1.93 -2.06
N GLU A 335 45.70 -2.50 -1.70
CA GLU A 335 45.55 -3.31 -0.50
C GLU A 335 46.09 -4.73 -0.70
N ALA A 336 46.76 -5.25 0.33
CA ALA A 336 47.26 -6.62 0.36
C ALA A 336 46.22 -7.55 0.99
N GLY A 337 46.12 -8.77 0.48
CA GLY A 337 45.22 -9.77 1.03
C GLY A 337 45.68 -11.20 0.77
N ASP A 338 45.05 -12.15 1.46
CA ASP A 338 45.33 -13.58 1.39
C ASP A 338 44.36 -14.31 0.45
N ALA A 339 44.71 -15.54 0.08
CA ALA A 339 43.81 -16.41 -0.69
C ALA A 339 42.47 -16.60 0.02
N GLY A 340 41.37 -16.43 -0.72
CA GLY A 340 40.00 -16.52 -0.22
C GLY A 340 39.39 -15.21 0.27
N MET A 341 40.16 -14.11 0.38
CA MET A 341 39.62 -12.78 0.70
C MET A 341 38.59 -12.34 -0.36
N LEU A 342 37.40 -11.91 0.06
CA LEU A 342 36.36 -11.40 -0.82
C LEU A 342 36.77 -10.04 -1.38
N LEU A 343 36.65 -9.86 -2.70
CA LEU A 343 36.98 -8.61 -3.36
C LEU A 343 35.75 -7.93 -3.93
N PHE A 344 34.98 -8.66 -4.74
CA PHE A 344 33.77 -8.14 -5.38
C PHE A 344 32.62 -9.12 -5.20
N THR A 345 31.41 -8.57 -5.07
CA THR A 345 30.17 -9.34 -5.20
C THR A 345 29.44 -8.84 -6.44
N ILE A 346 29.09 -9.76 -7.34
CA ILE A 346 28.40 -9.49 -8.60
C ILE A 346 27.07 -10.23 -8.58
N ILE A 347 25.99 -9.54 -8.95
CA ILE A 347 24.65 -10.09 -9.02
C ILE A 347 24.09 -9.82 -10.42
N ASP A 348 23.53 -10.85 -11.06
CA ASP A 348 22.63 -10.67 -12.19
C ASP A 348 21.21 -10.41 -11.64
N ASP A 349 20.84 -9.13 -11.62
CA ASP A 349 19.62 -8.60 -11.02
C ASP A 349 18.42 -8.60 -11.97
N ARG A 350 18.58 -9.09 -13.21
CA ARG A 350 17.49 -9.23 -14.19
C ARG A 350 16.42 -10.23 -13.74
N ARG A 351 16.76 -11.10 -12.77
CA ARG A 351 15.82 -12.05 -12.16
C ARG A 351 16.06 -12.09 -10.66
N LEU A 352 14.96 -12.02 -9.91
CA LEU A 352 14.98 -12.04 -8.45
C LEU A 352 14.05 -13.12 -7.92
N TRP A 353 14.35 -13.60 -6.72
CA TRP A 353 13.42 -14.40 -5.94
C TRP A 353 12.65 -13.50 -4.99
N LEU A 354 11.33 -13.61 -5.00
CA LEU A 354 10.48 -13.08 -3.94
C LEU A 354 10.21 -14.20 -2.94
N ARG A 355 10.91 -14.15 -1.82
CA ARG A 355 10.75 -15.09 -0.71
C ARG A 355 9.69 -14.57 0.25
N ALA A 356 8.51 -15.16 0.21
CA ALA A 356 7.39 -14.87 1.10
C ALA A 356 7.36 -15.84 2.29
N HIS A 357 7.03 -15.32 3.47
CA HIS A 357 6.95 -16.11 4.69
C HIS A 357 5.49 -16.27 5.12
N LEU A 358 4.98 -17.50 5.06
CA LEU A 358 3.60 -17.82 5.42
C LEU A 358 3.55 -18.73 6.63
N TYR A 359 2.57 -18.52 7.52
CA TYR A 359 2.32 -19.50 8.58
C TYR A 359 1.89 -20.82 7.97
N HIS A 360 2.35 -21.92 8.56
CA HIS A 360 1.97 -23.27 8.10
C HIS A 360 0.46 -23.45 8.04
N ALA A 361 -0.27 -22.87 9.01
CA ALA A 361 -1.72 -22.90 9.05
C ALA A 361 -2.38 -22.19 7.86
N ASP A 362 -1.74 -21.23 7.20
CA ASP A 362 -2.35 -20.52 6.07
C ASP A 362 -2.05 -21.15 4.71
N LEU A 363 -1.13 -22.12 4.64
CA LEU A 363 -0.76 -22.79 3.39
C LEU A 363 -1.95 -23.46 2.70
N HIS A 364 -2.88 -24.05 3.46
CA HIS A 364 -4.07 -24.69 2.88
C HIS A 364 -5.11 -23.69 2.36
N ARG A 365 -4.99 -22.41 2.73
CA ARG A 365 -5.88 -21.32 2.30
C ARG A 365 -5.40 -20.66 1.01
N LEU A 366 -4.14 -20.91 0.61
CA LEU A 366 -3.58 -20.39 -0.63
C LEU A 366 -4.37 -20.92 -1.83
N THR A 367 -5.18 -20.05 -2.42
CA THR A 367 -5.90 -20.37 -3.63
C THR A 367 -5.07 -19.84 -4.80
N LEU A 368 -4.20 -20.68 -5.36
CA LEU A 368 -3.26 -20.32 -6.44
C LEU A 368 -3.94 -20.22 -7.83
N THR A 369 -5.21 -19.83 -7.85
CA THR A 369 -6.02 -19.67 -9.07
C THR A 369 -5.89 -18.28 -9.68
N GLN A 370 -5.37 -17.32 -8.91
CA GLN A 370 -5.22 -15.91 -9.28
C GLN A 370 -3.76 -15.50 -9.10
N GLN A 371 -3.36 -14.46 -9.83
CA GLN A 371 -2.01 -13.90 -9.73
C GLN A 371 -1.83 -13.22 -8.36
N PRO A 372 -0.79 -13.58 -7.60
CA PRO A 372 -0.43 -12.84 -6.40
C PRO A 372 -0.02 -11.41 -6.72
N THR A 373 -0.23 -10.50 -5.77
CA THR A 373 0.15 -9.09 -5.92
C THR A 373 1.33 -8.77 -5.02
N LEU A 374 2.48 -8.45 -5.61
CA LEU A 374 3.62 -7.85 -4.92
C LEU A 374 3.29 -6.40 -4.57
N ARG A 375 3.61 -5.99 -3.33
CA ARG A 375 3.55 -4.61 -2.86
C ARG A 375 4.91 -4.20 -2.32
N LEU A 376 5.41 -3.10 -2.84
CA LEU A 376 6.69 -2.50 -2.50
C LEU A 376 6.53 -1.45 -1.39
N PRO A 377 7.60 -1.10 -0.67
CA PRO A 377 7.55 -0.13 0.44
C PRO A 377 7.16 1.29 0.01
N ASP A 378 7.39 1.66 -1.24
CA ASP A 378 7.06 2.96 -1.84
C ASP A 378 5.57 3.09 -2.22
N GLY A 379 4.76 2.05 -1.95
CA GLY A 379 3.35 1.99 -2.34
C GLY A 379 3.13 1.45 -3.74
N GLY A 380 4.19 1.13 -4.48
CA GLY A 380 4.12 0.43 -5.76
C GLY A 380 3.52 -0.97 -5.61
N PHE A 381 2.78 -1.41 -6.62
CA PHE A 381 2.25 -2.76 -6.68
C PHE A 381 2.44 -3.38 -8.07
N ARG A 382 2.69 -4.69 -8.10
CA ARG A 382 2.88 -5.46 -9.33
C ARG A 382 2.18 -6.80 -9.20
N ALA A 383 1.30 -7.13 -10.15
CA ALA A 383 0.79 -8.49 -10.27
C ALA A 383 1.91 -9.41 -10.76
N LEU A 384 2.09 -10.56 -10.10
CA LEU A 384 3.06 -11.55 -10.56
C LEU A 384 2.48 -12.31 -11.75
N GLU A 385 3.29 -12.52 -12.79
CA GLU A 385 2.86 -13.29 -13.97
C GLU A 385 2.52 -14.74 -13.61
N GLN A 386 3.27 -15.31 -12.65
CA GLN A 386 3.10 -16.66 -12.16
C GLN A 386 2.02 -16.71 -11.08
N THR A 387 1.07 -17.64 -11.25
CA THR A 387 0.04 -17.91 -10.22
C THR A 387 0.53 -18.88 -9.14
N GLN A 388 1.51 -19.73 -9.46
CA GLN A 388 2.06 -20.72 -8.55
C GLN A 388 3.50 -20.37 -8.17
N PRO A 389 3.93 -20.70 -6.94
CA PRO A 389 5.30 -20.49 -6.53
C PRO A 389 6.25 -21.45 -7.25
N SER A 390 7.44 -20.96 -7.59
CA SER A 390 8.54 -21.79 -8.11
C SER A 390 8.96 -22.84 -7.08
N PHE A 391 8.99 -22.46 -5.80
CA PHE A 391 9.37 -23.37 -4.71
C PHE A 391 8.55 -23.16 -3.44
N VAL A 392 8.27 -24.25 -2.74
CA VAL A 392 7.78 -24.23 -1.35
C VAL A 392 8.80 -24.98 -0.51
N VAL A 393 9.50 -24.25 0.37
CA VAL A 393 10.52 -24.82 1.24
C VAL A 393 9.80 -25.60 2.35
N ARG A 394 9.73 -26.94 2.26
CA ARG A 394 9.05 -27.80 3.26
C ARG A 394 9.84 -27.97 4.56
N GLN A 395 10.28 -26.85 5.13
CA GLN A 395 10.91 -26.75 6.43
C GLN A 395 10.44 -25.43 7.06
N ALA A 396 9.77 -25.52 8.20
CA ALA A 396 9.36 -24.36 8.95
C ALA A 396 10.56 -23.76 9.68
N ASP A 397 10.64 -22.43 9.71
CA ASP A 397 11.58 -21.71 10.57
C ASP A 397 11.14 -21.85 12.03
N ALA A 398 12.04 -22.33 12.89
CA ALA A 398 11.71 -22.68 14.27
C ALA A 398 11.36 -21.45 15.15
N THR A 399 11.81 -20.26 14.76
CA THR A 399 11.59 -19.02 15.52
C THR A 399 10.25 -18.39 15.15
N SER A 400 9.95 -18.31 13.87
CA SER A 400 8.76 -17.64 13.33
C SER A 400 7.58 -18.58 13.09
N GLY A 401 7.80 -19.89 13.03
CA GLY A 401 6.77 -20.87 12.65
C GLY A 401 6.29 -20.74 11.19
N THR A 402 7.05 -20.03 10.36
CA THR A 402 6.70 -19.76 8.96
C THR A 402 7.41 -20.71 8.00
N VAL A 403 6.81 -20.87 6.83
CA VAL A 403 7.31 -21.64 5.69
C VAL A 403 7.61 -20.66 4.57
N ALA A 404 8.76 -20.81 3.92
CA ALA A 404 9.14 -19.95 2.81
C ALA A 404 8.51 -20.44 1.50
N VAL A 405 7.81 -19.53 0.82
CA VAL A 405 7.23 -19.70 -0.52
C VAL A 405 7.94 -18.73 -1.45
N ILE A 406 8.53 -19.26 -2.51
CA ILE A 406 9.44 -18.50 -3.39
C ILE A 406 8.81 -18.38 -4.78
N PHE A 407 8.72 -17.14 -5.26
CA PHE A 407 8.36 -16.81 -6.64
C PHE A 407 9.59 -16.28 -7.37
N GLU A 408 9.76 -16.65 -8.64
CA GLU A 408 10.78 -16.05 -9.49
C GLU A 408 10.17 -14.88 -10.27
N ILE A 409 10.78 -13.70 -10.16
CA ILE A 409 10.28 -12.46 -10.74
C ILE A 409 11.27 -11.97 -11.78
N ASP A 410 10.73 -11.63 -12.95
CA ASP A 410 11.48 -10.95 -14.01
C ASP A 410 11.63 -9.46 -13.70
N ASN A 411 12.85 -8.98 -13.78
CA ASN A 411 13.26 -7.61 -13.47
C ASN A 411 14.02 -7.00 -14.65
N ALA A 412 13.49 -7.19 -15.86
CA ALA A 412 14.09 -6.65 -17.08
C ALA A 412 14.21 -5.11 -17.07
N ASP A 413 13.26 -4.44 -16.41
CA ASP A 413 13.22 -2.98 -16.29
C ASP A 413 14.20 -2.43 -15.22
N GLY A 414 14.72 -3.29 -14.35
CA GLY A 414 15.68 -2.93 -13.29
C GLY A 414 15.08 -2.20 -12.08
N ASP A 415 13.75 -2.06 -12.00
CA ASP A 415 13.07 -1.33 -10.93
C ASP A 415 13.11 -2.05 -9.57
N LEU A 416 13.25 -3.38 -9.57
CA LEU A 416 13.29 -4.18 -8.35
C LEU A 416 14.72 -4.30 -7.82
N ILE A 417 14.91 -3.91 -6.56
CA ILE A 417 16.22 -3.93 -5.90
C ILE A 417 16.29 -5.14 -4.96
N ALA A 418 17.31 -5.98 -5.15
CA ALA A 418 17.59 -7.11 -4.28
C ALA A 418 17.83 -6.67 -2.82
N GLY A 419 17.36 -7.46 -1.86
CA GLY A 419 17.42 -7.18 -0.42
C GLY A 419 16.22 -6.40 0.12
N THR A 420 15.42 -5.79 -0.76
CA THR A 420 14.26 -4.98 -0.39
C THR A 420 13.18 -5.82 0.29
N ALA A 421 12.67 -5.32 1.42
CA ALA A 421 11.49 -5.88 2.07
C ALA A 421 10.23 -5.55 1.26
N ALA A 422 9.31 -6.48 1.17
CA ALA A 422 8.07 -6.33 0.43
C ALA A 422 6.93 -7.08 1.14
N SER A 423 5.74 -7.03 0.56
CA SER A 423 4.65 -7.93 0.93
C SER A 423 4.00 -8.51 -0.31
N ILE A 424 3.45 -9.70 -0.17
CA ILE A 424 2.70 -10.36 -1.24
C ILE A 424 1.29 -10.65 -0.76
N GLY A 425 0.30 -10.29 -1.57
CA GLY A 425 -1.10 -10.58 -1.35
C GLY A 425 -1.53 -11.79 -2.18
N PHE A 426 -2.22 -12.73 -1.55
CA PHE A 426 -2.87 -13.88 -2.17
C PHE A 426 -4.37 -13.80 -1.98
N GLN A 427 -5.13 -14.33 -2.94
CA GLN A 427 -6.53 -14.62 -2.71
C GLN A 427 -6.65 -15.91 -1.88
N ALA A 428 -7.44 -15.86 -0.81
CA ALA A 428 -7.53 -16.89 0.22
C ALA A 428 -8.93 -17.54 0.29
N GLY A 429 -9.68 -17.53 -0.82
CA GLY A 429 -11.03 -18.07 -0.92
C GLY A 429 -11.82 -17.53 -2.11
N ALA A 430 -13.07 -17.96 -2.25
CA ALA A 430 -13.97 -17.49 -3.30
C ALA A 430 -14.38 -16.02 -3.08
N ALA A 431 -14.58 -15.29 -4.17
CA ALA A 431 -15.17 -13.96 -4.11
C ALA A 431 -16.68 -14.10 -3.86
N GLU A 432 -17.21 -13.31 -2.92
CA GLU A 432 -18.64 -13.23 -2.66
C GLU A 432 -19.16 -11.83 -2.98
N SER A 433 -20.38 -11.76 -3.53
CA SER A 433 -21.05 -10.48 -3.79
C SER A 433 -21.69 -9.99 -2.49
N ARG A 434 -21.15 -8.91 -1.92
CA ARG A 434 -21.56 -8.37 -0.61
C ARG A 434 -21.64 -6.84 -0.66
N PRO A 435 -22.47 -6.22 0.19
CA PRO A 435 -22.35 -4.80 0.48
C PRO A 435 -20.96 -4.50 1.04
N VAL A 436 -20.26 -3.51 0.48
CA VAL A 436 -18.94 -3.08 0.93
C VAL A 436 -18.92 -1.60 1.24
N VAL A 437 -18.11 -1.24 2.25
CA VAL A 437 -17.79 0.15 2.60
C VAL A 437 -16.27 0.33 2.63
N PRO A 438 -15.76 1.55 2.41
CA PRO A 438 -14.36 1.85 2.70
C PRO A 438 -14.03 1.52 4.16
N ALA A 439 -12.82 1.02 4.43
CA ALA A 439 -12.41 0.68 5.79
C ALA A 439 -12.49 1.87 6.76
N ALA A 440 -12.32 3.09 6.25
CA ALA A 440 -12.46 4.33 7.00
C ALA A 440 -13.88 4.63 7.49
N ALA A 441 -14.92 3.95 6.96
CA ALA A 441 -16.29 4.09 7.46
C ALA A 441 -16.54 3.31 8.75
N ILE A 442 -15.72 2.30 9.05
CA ILE A 442 -15.86 1.49 10.26
C ILE A 442 -15.17 2.21 11.41
N VAL A 443 -15.94 2.57 12.43
CA VAL A 443 -15.43 3.16 13.67
C VAL A 443 -15.50 2.11 14.77
N ASP A 444 -14.45 2.05 15.59
CA ASP A 444 -14.52 1.32 16.86
C ASP A 444 -15.09 2.27 17.91
N ASP A 445 -16.25 1.91 18.44
CA ASP A 445 -16.93 2.64 19.51
C ASP A 445 -17.09 1.68 20.70
N ASP A 446 -16.20 1.81 21.68
CA ASP A 446 -16.09 0.95 22.87
C ASP A 446 -15.96 -0.55 22.55
N GLY A 447 -15.14 -0.90 21.54
CA GLY A 447 -14.89 -2.28 21.11
C GLY A 447 -15.98 -2.87 20.21
N VAL A 448 -16.97 -2.05 19.81
CA VAL A 448 -18.02 -2.43 18.87
C VAL A 448 -17.78 -1.74 17.54
N ALA A 449 -17.83 -2.51 16.44
CA ALA A 449 -17.74 -1.95 15.10
C ALA A 449 -19.05 -1.26 14.71
N VAL A 450 -18.98 0.04 14.47
CA VAL A 450 -20.13 0.87 14.09
C VAL A 450 -19.86 1.64 12.81
N VAL A 451 -20.94 2.07 12.16
CA VAL A 451 -20.94 2.99 11.03
C VAL A 451 -21.90 4.12 11.33
N ILE A 452 -21.65 5.28 10.72
CA ILE A 452 -22.55 6.43 10.78
C ILE A 452 -23.25 6.53 9.43
N VAL A 453 -24.54 6.22 9.40
CA VAL A 453 -25.39 6.27 8.22
C VAL A 453 -25.96 7.67 8.07
N GLN A 454 -25.82 8.28 6.91
CA GLN A 454 -26.47 9.54 6.58
C GLN A 454 -27.88 9.23 6.06
N VAL A 455 -28.89 9.49 6.89
CA VAL A 455 -30.31 9.26 6.55
C VAL A 455 -30.97 10.52 5.96
N GLY A 456 -30.38 11.69 6.20
CA GLY A 456 -30.75 12.96 5.57
C GLY A 456 -29.56 13.91 5.50
N GLY A 457 -29.77 15.10 4.94
CA GLY A 457 -28.68 16.05 4.73
C GLY A 457 -27.98 16.47 6.01
N GLU A 458 -28.71 16.53 7.12
CA GLU A 458 -28.22 16.86 8.45
C GLU A 458 -28.52 15.78 9.50
N TRP A 459 -29.08 14.65 9.09
CA TRP A 459 -29.53 13.59 9.99
C TRP A 459 -28.73 12.32 9.78
N PHE A 460 -28.19 11.79 10.87
CA PHE A 460 -27.33 10.63 10.88
C PHE A 460 -27.80 9.61 11.89
N GLU A 461 -27.49 8.34 11.65
CA GLU A 461 -27.84 7.22 12.54
C GLU A 461 -26.56 6.45 12.87
N ARG A 462 -26.31 6.21 14.15
CA ARG A 462 -25.25 5.32 14.60
C ARG A 462 -25.75 3.88 14.50
N ARG A 463 -25.12 3.07 13.65
CA ARG A 463 -25.53 1.69 13.44
C ARG A 463 -24.41 0.70 13.73
N VAL A 464 -24.71 -0.32 14.53
CA VAL A 464 -23.80 -1.44 14.77
C VAL A 464 -23.79 -2.33 13.52
N VAL A 465 -22.60 -2.74 13.08
CA VAL A 465 -22.45 -3.60 11.90
C VAL A 465 -21.64 -4.84 12.22
N ARG A 466 -21.99 -5.94 11.54
CA ARG A 466 -21.16 -7.14 11.53
C ARG A 466 -20.27 -7.11 10.31
N THR A 467 -18.97 -6.94 10.53
CA THR A 467 -17.97 -6.89 9.45
C THR A 467 -17.51 -8.28 9.03
N GLY A 468 -17.11 -8.41 7.77
CA GLY A 468 -16.59 -9.64 7.17
C GLY A 468 -15.19 -9.43 6.61
N VAL A 469 -14.98 -9.95 5.41
CA VAL A 469 -13.72 -9.86 4.68
C VAL A 469 -13.24 -8.41 4.54
N ARG A 470 -11.95 -8.19 4.80
CA ARG A 470 -11.25 -6.95 4.48
C ARG A 470 -10.31 -7.19 3.31
N ALA A 471 -10.47 -6.46 2.22
CA ALA A 471 -9.62 -6.54 1.05
C ALA A 471 -9.61 -5.20 0.31
N GLU A 472 -8.47 -4.83 -0.27
CA GLU A 472 -8.35 -3.64 -1.13
C GLU A 472 -8.86 -2.33 -0.49
N GLY A 473 -8.63 -2.14 0.81
CA GLY A 473 -9.07 -0.94 1.55
C GLY A 473 -10.59 -0.88 1.80
N ARG A 474 -11.32 -1.95 1.49
CA ARG A 474 -12.76 -2.10 1.72
C ARG A 474 -13.05 -3.20 2.73
N VAL A 475 -14.23 -3.12 3.32
CA VAL A 475 -14.74 -4.06 4.32
C VAL A 475 -16.11 -4.55 3.87
N ALA A 476 -16.27 -5.86 3.76
CA ALA A 476 -17.56 -6.49 3.53
C ALA A 476 -18.44 -6.34 4.77
N ILE A 477 -19.72 -6.03 4.55
CA ILE A 477 -20.73 -5.98 5.60
C ILE A 477 -21.56 -7.25 5.54
N LEU A 478 -21.57 -8.00 6.63
CA LEU A 478 -22.34 -9.23 6.78
C LEU A 478 -23.74 -8.97 7.32
N ASP A 479 -23.92 -7.88 8.08
CA ASP A 479 -25.19 -7.44 8.63
C ASP A 479 -25.13 -5.96 9.05
N GLY A 480 -26.27 -5.28 9.00
CA GLY A 480 -26.45 -3.89 9.48
C GLY A 480 -26.41 -2.79 8.42
N LEU A 481 -26.11 -3.09 7.14
CA LEU A 481 -26.20 -2.10 6.06
C LEU A 481 -26.82 -2.70 4.79
N ALA A 482 -27.62 -1.89 4.11
CA ALA A 482 -28.20 -2.18 2.81
C ALA A 482 -27.45 -1.44 1.68
N PRO A 483 -27.40 -2.01 0.46
CA PRO A 483 -26.90 -1.29 -0.71
C PRO A 483 -27.67 0.02 -0.96
N GLY A 484 -26.96 1.08 -1.35
CA GLY A 484 -27.54 2.39 -1.62
C GLY A 484 -27.54 3.35 -0.44
N GLU A 485 -27.48 2.85 0.80
CA GLU A 485 -27.29 3.69 1.98
C GLU A 485 -25.97 4.46 1.91
N ARG A 486 -25.89 5.62 2.56
CA ARG A 486 -24.66 6.42 2.59
C ARG A 486 -24.05 6.39 3.97
N VAL A 487 -22.75 6.16 4.04
CA VAL A 487 -21.99 6.11 5.30
C VAL A 487 -20.91 7.18 5.34
N VAL A 488 -20.65 7.73 6.51
CA VAL A 488 -19.56 8.69 6.74
C VAL A 488 -18.23 7.95 6.67
N VAL A 489 -17.35 8.36 5.74
CA VAL A 489 -15.99 7.81 5.56
C VAL A 489 -14.90 8.76 6.09
N ARG A 490 -15.26 10.01 6.37
CA ARG A 490 -14.40 11.01 7.01
C ARG A 490 -15.25 11.94 7.86
N GLY A 491 -14.83 12.20 9.09
CA GLY A 491 -15.59 13.03 10.05
C GLY A 491 -16.61 12.26 10.90
N ALA A 492 -16.53 10.93 10.97
CA ALA A 492 -17.46 10.11 11.76
C ALA A 492 -17.40 10.39 13.28
N TYR A 493 -16.21 10.65 13.82
CA TYR A 493 -16.03 10.92 15.26
C TYR A 493 -16.71 12.22 15.74
N PRO A 494 -16.58 13.37 15.05
CA PRO A 494 -17.40 14.55 15.33
C PRO A 494 -18.91 14.29 15.37
N VAL A 495 -19.45 13.46 14.46
CA VAL A 495 -20.87 13.12 14.46
C VAL A 495 -21.23 12.27 15.70
N LEU A 496 -20.39 11.29 16.05
CA LEU A 496 -20.57 10.49 17.27
C LEU A 496 -20.53 11.34 18.54
N LEU A 497 -19.68 12.36 18.61
CA LEU A 497 -19.63 13.29 19.73
C LEU A 497 -20.94 14.10 19.84
N ALA A 498 -21.46 14.59 18.71
CA ALA A 498 -22.73 15.32 18.69
C ALA A 498 -23.89 14.48 19.25
N ALA A 499 -23.89 13.16 19.01
CA ALA A 499 -24.86 12.22 19.59
C ALA A 499 -24.81 12.16 21.12
N ARG A 500 -23.62 12.30 21.71
CA ARG A 500 -23.41 12.25 23.16
C ARG A 500 -23.82 13.56 23.83
N ASP A 501 -23.65 14.69 23.13
CA ASP A 501 -24.07 16.01 23.61
C ASP A 501 -25.59 16.20 23.56
N THR A 502 -26.27 15.73 22.51
CA THR A 502 -27.75 15.75 22.44
C THR A 502 -28.41 14.85 23.49
N SER A 503 -27.72 13.79 23.92
CA SER A 503 -28.15 12.94 25.03
C SER A 503 -28.09 13.64 26.40
N ALA A 504 -27.33 14.74 26.53
CA ALA A 504 -27.15 15.46 27.78
C ALA A 504 -28.24 16.50 28.06
N GLU A 505 -28.96 16.99 27.04
CA GLU A 505 -30.05 17.99 27.22
C GLU A 505 -31.40 17.37 27.61
N VAL A 506 -31.59 16.05 27.46
CA VAL A 506 -32.85 15.36 27.82
C VAL A 506 -32.93 15.00 29.31
N GLY A 507 -31.83 15.14 30.05
CA GLY A 507 -31.78 14.88 31.49
C GLY A 507 -31.52 16.15 32.28
N HIS A 508 -32.58 16.90 32.62
CA HIS A 508 -32.77 17.69 33.85
C HIS A 508 -33.66 18.93 33.60
N SER A 509 -34.97 18.74 33.73
CA SER A 509 -35.86 19.81 34.19
C SER A 509 -36.84 19.22 35.22
N HIS A 510 -36.56 19.50 36.50
CA HIS A 510 -37.51 19.37 37.60
C HIS A 510 -37.82 20.76 38.13
#